data_AF-A0A8B6Y1X8-F1
#
_entry.id   AF-A0A8B6Y1X8-F1
#
_cell.length_a   1.000
_cell.length_b   1.000
_cell.length_c   1.000
_cell.angle_alpha   90.00
_cell.angle_beta   90.00
_cell.angle_gamma   90.00
#
_symmetry.space_group_name_H-M   'P 1'
#
loop_
_entity.id
_entity.type
_entity.pdbx_description
1 polymer ?
#
loop_
_entity_poly.entity_id
_entity_poly.type
_entity_poly.pdbx_seq_one_letter_code
_entity_poly.pdbx_strand_id
1 'polypeptide(L)'
;MFIPNEDYIFPKNSGRQFRYHWLKEFSWLRYSKSTDGAFCLSCVLFSNNIKLRSRKLTHLYLEPFNKWSDAIRSFSKHESTKNGLHAFTMPVFNIFLSHSSGISQPTNVIIDTNAKEKILKIRQILRPIVDAIIFCGQTNTPLRGHIDDSQYLSEAGEYSKCGTGCFNKLLNFAVRNGNDVLGSHLNNCSKNASYISKTSQNEIIKCCREEISESILSEVRKNFFF
;
A
#
# COMPACT_ATOMS: atom_id res chain seq x y z
N MET A 1 8.27 7.95 30.64
CA MET A 1 9.48 8.62 30.11
C MET A 1 9.42 10.08 30.49
N PHE A 2 10.47 10.60 31.11
CA PHE A 2 10.50 11.94 31.68
C PHE A 2 10.78 12.98 30.59
N ILE A 3 9.87 13.94 30.40
CA ILE A 3 10.18 15.19 29.71
C ILE A 3 10.35 16.22 30.84
N PRO A 4 11.58 16.68 31.11
CA PRO A 4 11.80 17.71 32.12
C PRO A 4 10.99 18.97 31.77
N ASN A 5 10.58 19.73 32.78
CA ASN A 5 10.00 21.06 32.56
C ASN A 5 11.04 22.01 31.93
N GLU A 6 10.61 23.10 31.28
CA GLU A 6 11.53 24.05 30.63
C GLU A 6 12.54 24.64 31.63
N ASP A 7 12.12 24.80 32.88
CA ASP A 7 12.93 25.32 33.99
C ASP A 7 13.89 24.29 34.61
N TYR A 8 13.96 23.08 34.06
CA TYR A 8 14.81 22.03 34.59
C TYR A 8 16.30 22.37 34.39
N ILE A 9 17.04 22.39 35.50
CA ILE A 9 18.47 22.61 35.50
C ILE A 9 19.18 21.28 35.21
N PHE A 10 19.73 21.15 34.00
CA PHE A 10 20.52 19.99 33.61
C PHE A 10 21.89 19.99 34.30
N PRO A 11 22.40 18.81 34.71
CA PRO A 11 23.75 18.68 35.24
C PRO A 11 24.79 19.25 34.27
N LYS A 12 25.78 19.94 34.84
CA LYS A 12 26.87 20.58 34.08
C LYS A 12 28.15 19.79 34.31
N ASN A 13 28.73 19.28 33.24
CA ASN A 13 30.01 18.58 33.27
C ASN A 13 31.01 19.33 32.38
N SER A 14 32.15 19.72 32.94
CA SER A 14 33.20 20.49 32.24
C SER A 14 32.66 21.71 31.47
N GLY A 15 31.76 22.46 32.10
CA GLY A 15 31.19 23.67 31.52
C GLY A 15 30.02 23.45 30.54
N ARG A 16 29.70 22.20 30.18
CA ARG A 16 28.68 21.85 29.19
C ARG A 16 27.55 21.05 29.82
N GLN A 17 26.34 21.21 29.29
CA GLN A 17 25.13 20.54 29.78
C GLN A 17 24.18 20.24 28.62
N PHE A 18 23.23 19.35 28.85
CA PHE A 18 22.12 19.14 27.95
C PHE A 18 21.29 20.43 27.79
N ARG A 19 20.80 20.71 26.58
CA ARG A 19 19.97 21.90 26.30
C ARG A 19 18.53 21.48 26.04
N TYR A 20 17.60 22.08 26.77
CA TYR A 20 16.17 21.80 26.64
C TYR A 20 15.65 21.96 25.20
N HIS A 21 16.14 22.98 24.47
CA HIS A 21 15.75 23.23 23.08
C HIS A 21 15.93 22.01 22.15
N TRP A 22 16.91 21.12 22.42
CA TRP A 22 17.10 19.91 21.63
C TRP A 22 15.91 18.95 21.69
N LEU A 23 15.11 18.98 22.76
CA LEU A 23 13.87 18.19 22.85
C LEU A 23 12.78 18.72 21.91
N LYS A 24 12.80 20.03 21.60
CA LYS A 24 11.89 20.66 20.64
C LYS A 24 12.36 20.42 19.20
N GLU A 25 13.68 20.50 18.97
CA GLU A 25 14.29 20.31 17.66
C GLU A 25 14.24 18.85 17.19
N PHE A 26 14.47 17.90 18.10
CA PHE A 26 14.49 16.46 17.81
C PHE A 26 13.33 15.77 18.54
N SER A 27 12.21 15.59 17.85
CA SER A 27 10.95 15.05 18.42
C SER A 27 11.11 13.66 19.08
N TRP A 28 12.10 12.89 18.64
CA TRP A 28 12.45 11.55 19.12
C TRP A 28 13.39 11.55 20.34
N LEU A 29 14.00 12.68 20.70
CA LEU A 29 15.03 12.77 21.74
C LEU A 29 14.40 12.81 23.13
N ARG A 30 14.96 12.05 24.08
CA ARG A 30 14.57 12.08 25.50
C ARG A 30 15.80 12.12 26.39
N TYR A 31 15.70 12.82 27.51
CA TYR A 31 16.76 12.90 28.52
C TYR A 31 16.44 11.98 29.72
N SER A 32 17.45 11.29 30.22
CA SER A 32 17.39 10.45 31.41
C SER A 32 18.23 11.04 32.53
N LYS A 33 17.59 11.38 33.65
CA LYS A 33 18.25 11.95 34.84
C LYS A 33 19.19 10.94 35.52
N SER A 34 18.82 9.66 35.56
CA SER A 34 19.58 8.63 36.26
C SER A 34 20.94 8.37 35.61
N THR A 35 21.03 8.53 34.29
CA THR A 35 22.25 8.25 33.51
C THR A 35 22.92 9.52 32.98
N ASP A 36 22.40 10.70 33.35
CA ASP A 36 22.77 12.01 32.77
C ASP A 36 23.02 11.94 31.26
N GLY A 37 21.99 11.51 30.52
CA GLY A 37 22.19 11.06 29.15
C GLY A 37 20.96 11.16 28.27
N ALA A 38 21.18 11.36 26.98
CA ALA A 38 20.15 11.42 25.97
C ALA A 38 19.96 10.07 25.26
N PHE A 39 18.71 9.78 24.89
CA PHE A 39 18.28 8.57 24.19
C PHE A 39 17.33 8.91 23.05
N CYS A 40 17.30 8.04 22.05
CA CYS A 40 16.31 8.04 20.99
C CYS A 40 15.14 7.12 21.39
N LEU A 41 13.98 7.72 21.63
CA LEU A 41 12.80 7.01 22.11
C LEU A 41 12.33 5.91 21.14
N SER A 42 12.30 6.22 19.84
CA SER A 42 11.90 5.25 18.81
C SER A 42 12.84 4.05 18.75
N CYS A 43 14.15 4.30 18.81
CA CYS A 43 15.16 3.25 18.84
C CYS A 43 15.01 2.35 20.08
N VAL A 44 14.82 2.95 21.26
CA VAL A 44 14.68 2.20 22.52
C VAL A 44 13.42 1.33 22.54
N LEU A 45 12.29 1.83 22.01
CA LEU A 45 11.02 1.11 22.06
C LEU A 45 10.88 0.01 20.99
N PHE A 46 11.41 0.23 19.78
CA PHE A 46 11.10 -0.61 18.62
C PHE A 46 12.29 -1.38 18.04
N SER A 47 13.45 -1.37 18.71
CA SER A 47 14.64 -2.09 18.24
C SER A 47 14.45 -3.60 18.09
N ASN A 48 13.72 -4.24 19.00
CA ASN A 48 13.52 -5.68 19.03
C ASN A 48 12.77 -6.21 17.79
N ASN A 49 12.03 -5.35 17.09
CA ASN A 49 11.28 -5.72 15.90
C ASN A 49 12.13 -5.68 14.62
N ILE A 50 13.41 -5.29 14.69
CA ILE A 50 14.27 -5.08 13.51
C ILE A 50 15.50 -5.98 13.60
N LYS A 51 15.63 -6.89 12.63
CA LYS A 51 16.83 -7.74 12.45
C LYS A 51 17.97 -6.90 11.83
N LEU A 52 18.65 -6.08 12.64
CA LEU A 52 19.76 -5.27 12.14
C LEU A 52 21.02 -6.14 11.94
N ARG A 53 21.56 -6.18 10.71
CA ARG A 53 22.82 -6.89 10.37
C ARG A 53 24.09 -6.20 10.91
N SER A 54 24.00 -4.99 11.46
CA SER A 54 25.17 -4.19 11.85
C SER A 54 25.06 -3.68 13.29
N ARG A 55 25.90 -4.23 14.18
CA ARG A 55 26.01 -3.92 15.62
C ARG A 55 26.76 -2.60 15.92
N LYS A 56 26.46 -1.50 15.23
CA LYS A 56 27.18 -0.23 15.41
C LYS A 56 26.30 0.98 15.76
N LEU A 57 25.26 0.79 16.56
CA LEU A 57 24.67 1.89 17.35
C LEU A 57 24.77 1.54 18.84
N THR A 58 25.73 2.15 19.53
CA THR A 58 25.87 2.04 20.99
C THR A 58 25.17 3.22 21.66
N HIS A 59 25.58 4.45 21.36
CA HIS A 59 24.98 5.67 21.96
C HIS A 59 23.60 6.03 21.39
N LEU A 60 22.78 6.69 22.22
CA LEU A 60 21.35 7.03 22.00
C LEU A 60 20.39 5.82 22.05
N TYR A 61 20.90 4.61 22.20
CA TYR A 61 20.08 3.40 22.24
C TYR A 61 20.48 2.48 23.41
N LEU A 62 21.62 1.81 23.32
CA LEU A 62 22.13 0.94 24.39
C LEU A 62 22.82 1.75 25.48
N GLU A 63 23.53 2.79 25.08
CA GLU A 63 24.27 3.68 25.95
C GLU A 63 23.72 5.10 25.86
N PRO A 64 23.73 5.85 26.97
CA PRO A 64 23.40 7.26 26.95
C PRO A 64 24.36 8.03 26.04
N PHE A 65 23.84 9.04 25.35
CA PHE A 65 24.68 10.09 24.78
C PHE A 65 24.85 11.21 25.80
N ASN A 66 26.09 11.49 26.19
CA ASN A 66 26.43 12.54 27.17
C ASN A 66 27.56 13.47 26.70
N LYS A 67 28.03 13.31 25.45
CA LYS A 67 29.06 14.17 24.85
C LYS A 67 28.44 15.45 24.28
N TRP A 68 28.09 16.38 25.16
CA TRP A 68 27.35 17.61 24.81
C TRP A 68 28.05 18.52 23.79
N SER A 69 29.37 18.39 23.61
CA SER A 69 30.14 19.14 22.62
C SER A 69 29.72 18.84 21.18
N ASP A 70 29.31 17.60 20.93
CA ASP A 70 29.05 17.06 19.60
C ASP A 70 27.57 16.76 19.41
N ALA A 71 26.70 17.27 20.30
CA ALA A 71 25.29 16.91 20.39
C ALA A 71 24.55 17.13 19.07
N ILE A 72 24.54 18.37 18.55
CA ILE A 72 23.85 18.70 17.28
C ILE A 72 24.35 17.83 16.13
N ARG A 73 25.68 17.75 15.93
CA ARG A 73 26.28 16.93 14.87
C ARG A 73 25.86 15.46 14.99
N SER A 74 25.83 14.93 16.21
CA SER A 74 25.49 13.53 16.47
C SER A 74 24.01 13.25 16.28
N PHE A 75 23.13 14.16 16.70
CA PHE A 75 21.68 14.05 16.55
C PHE A 75 21.28 14.16 15.08
N SER A 76 21.77 15.17 14.36
CA SER A 76 21.50 15.32 12.92
C SER A 76 22.03 14.13 12.12
N LYS A 77 23.24 13.62 12.44
CA LYS A 77 23.78 12.43 11.80
C LYS A 77 22.92 11.19 12.09
N HIS A 78 22.46 11.02 13.33
CA HIS A 78 21.60 9.91 13.72
C HIS A 78 20.29 9.91 12.92
N GLU A 79 19.64 11.07 12.82
CA GLU A 79 18.41 11.26 12.07
C GLU A 79 18.58 11.07 10.55
N SER A 80 19.68 11.59 9.99
CA SER A 80 19.95 11.51 8.54
C SER A 80 20.44 10.14 8.06
N THR A 81 20.75 9.20 8.96
CA THR A 81 21.30 7.90 8.60
C THR A 81 20.21 6.97 8.08
N LYS A 82 20.05 6.91 6.74
CA LYS A 82 18.99 6.14 6.05
C LYS A 82 18.95 4.64 6.38
N ASN A 83 20.11 4.03 6.66
CA ASN A 83 20.23 2.60 6.97
C ASN A 83 20.45 2.35 8.48
N GLY A 84 20.16 3.33 9.32
CA GLY A 84 20.31 3.25 10.77
C GLY A 84 19.06 2.74 11.45
N LEU A 85 19.20 2.31 12.71
CA LEU A 85 18.07 1.86 13.55
C LEU A 85 16.95 2.90 13.63
N HIS A 86 17.30 4.18 13.67
CA HIS A 86 16.38 5.31 13.67
C HIS A 86 15.45 5.32 12.46
N ALA A 87 16.01 5.20 11.24
CA ALA A 87 15.23 5.22 10.01
C ALA A 87 14.20 4.08 9.94
N PHE A 88 14.49 2.93 10.56
CA PHE A 88 13.56 1.81 10.62
C PHE A 88 12.52 1.93 11.74
N THR A 89 12.88 2.53 12.88
CA THR A 89 11.99 2.62 14.05
C THR A 89 11.07 3.85 14.01
N MET A 90 11.48 4.95 13.38
CA MET A 90 10.71 6.18 13.33
C MET A 90 9.34 6.07 12.65
N PRO A 91 9.19 5.37 11.51
CA PRO A 91 7.86 5.20 10.90
C PRO A 91 6.88 4.49 11.84
N VAL A 92 7.35 3.44 12.52
CA VAL A 92 6.55 2.69 13.51
C VAL A 92 6.21 3.57 14.72
N PHE A 93 7.18 4.35 15.21
CA PHE A 93 6.97 5.30 16.29
C PHE A 93 5.96 6.40 15.93
N ASN A 94 6.00 6.93 14.71
CA ASN A 94 5.02 7.93 14.24
C ASN A 94 3.61 7.34 14.14
N ILE A 95 3.48 6.10 13.68
CA ILE A 95 2.20 5.37 13.69
C ILE A 95 1.71 5.17 15.13
N PHE A 96 2.60 4.78 16.05
CA PHE A 96 2.25 4.64 17.45
C PHE A 96 1.77 5.96 18.06
N LEU A 97 2.46 7.07 17.77
CA LEU A 97 2.07 8.41 18.24
C LEU A 97 0.72 8.86 17.67
N SER A 98 0.42 8.55 16.40
CA SER A 98 -0.88 8.91 15.81
C SER A 98 -2.03 8.11 16.44
N HIS A 99 -1.79 6.85 16.82
CA HIS A 99 -2.74 6.04 17.59
C HIS A 99 -2.91 6.54 19.02
N SER A 100 -1.81 6.84 19.72
CA SER A 100 -1.88 7.30 21.12
C SER A 100 -2.50 8.69 21.25
N SER A 101 -2.45 9.51 20.21
CA SER A 101 -3.02 10.86 20.18
C SER A 101 -4.45 10.90 19.65
N GLY A 102 -5.04 9.74 19.30
CA GLY A 102 -6.41 9.65 18.76
C GLY A 102 -6.58 10.21 17.34
N ILE A 103 -5.49 10.42 16.60
CA ILE A 103 -5.48 11.02 15.25
C ILE A 103 -5.67 9.94 14.16
N SER A 104 -5.27 8.70 14.41
CA SER A 104 -5.44 7.60 13.47
C SER A 104 -6.75 6.83 13.68
N GLN A 105 -7.37 6.41 12.57
CA GLN A 105 -8.52 5.52 12.62
C GLN A 105 -8.15 4.17 13.27
N PRO A 106 -9.06 3.56 14.03
CA PRO A 106 -8.79 2.29 14.69
C PRO A 106 -8.52 1.18 13.65
N THR A 107 -7.69 0.22 14.02
CA THR A 107 -7.12 -0.79 13.10
C THR A 107 -8.18 -1.61 12.35
N ASN A 108 -9.32 -1.87 13.00
CA ASN A 108 -10.47 -2.53 12.39
C ASN A 108 -11.07 -1.73 11.22
N VAL A 109 -11.13 -0.40 11.36
CA VAL A 109 -11.64 0.50 10.30
C VAL A 109 -10.67 0.52 9.12
N ILE A 110 -9.35 0.56 9.37
CA ILE A 110 -8.32 0.51 8.32
C ILE A 110 -8.39 -0.80 7.51
N ILE A 111 -8.58 -1.94 8.19
CA ILE A 111 -8.70 -3.24 7.51
C ILE A 111 -9.96 -3.27 6.63
N ASP A 112 -11.08 -2.78 7.15
CA ASP A 112 -12.35 -2.71 6.43
C ASP A 112 -12.28 -1.76 5.23
N THR A 113 -11.68 -0.58 5.38
CA THR A 113 -11.47 0.37 4.26
C THR A 113 -10.58 -0.22 3.19
N ASN A 114 -9.46 -0.85 3.56
CA ASN A 114 -8.55 -1.48 2.59
C ASN A 114 -9.22 -2.65 1.84
N ALA A 115 -10.08 -3.42 2.51
CA ALA A 115 -10.87 -4.47 1.87
C ALA A 115 -11.88 -3.88 0.87
N LYS A 116 -12.60 -2.83 1.26
CA LYS A 116 -13.55 -2.12 0.39
C LYS A 116 -12.87 -1.52 -0.84
N GLU A 117 -11.73 -0.86 -0.67
CA GLU A 117 -10.97 -0.29 -1.78
C GLU A 117 -10.50 -1.35 -2.78
N LYS A 118 -10.03 -2.51 -2.29
CA LYS A 118 -9.67 -3.63 -3.16
C LYS A 118 -10.87 -4.15 -3.96
N ILE A 119 -12.02 -4.31 -3.32
CA ILE A 119 -13.27 -4.76 -3.98
C ILE A 119 -13.67 -3.74 -5.06
N LEU A 120 -13.64 -2.45 -4.74
CA LEU A 120 -13.97 -1.39 -5.70
C LEU A 120 -13.03 -1.41 -6.91
N LYS A 121 -11.72 -1.56 -6.69
CA LYS A 121 -10.74 -1.67 -7.76
C LYS A 121 -10.96 -2.90 -8.64
N ILE A 122 -11.23 -4.07 -8.04
CA ILE A 122 -11.53 -5.29 -8.80
C ILE A 122 -12.81 -5.11 -9.64
N ARG A 123 -13.85 -4.48 -9.09
CA ARG A 123 -15.07 -4.17 -9.85
C ARG A 123 -14.81 -3.25 -11.04
N GLN A 124 -13.96 -2.24 -10.88
CA GLN A 124 -13.56 -1.35 -11.99
C GLN A 124 -12.81 -2.10 -13.10
N ILE A 125 -12.01 -3.10 -12.75
CA ILE A 125 -11.29 -3.96 -13.70
C ILE A 125 -12.25 -4.94 -14.40
N LEU A 126 -13.14 -5.60 -13.64
CA LEU A 126 -14.05 -6.61 -14.19
C LEU A 126 -15.11 -6.01 -15.10
N ARG A 127 -15.57 -4.78 -14.83
CA ARG A 127 -16.61 -4.12 -15.64
C ARG A 127 -16.32 -4.13 -17.15
N PRO A 128 -15.19 -3.57 -17.66
CA PRO A 128 -14.91 -3.60 -19.10
C PRO A 128 -14.70 -5.01 -19.66
N ILE A 129 -14.27 -5.98 -18.83
CA ILE A 129 -14.12 -7.38 -19.24
C ILE A 129 -15.49 -8.03 -19.46
N VAL A 130 -16.42 -7.83 -18.51
CA VAL A 130 -17.80 -8.32 -18.61
C VAL A 130 -18.51 -7.64 -19.78
N ASP A 131 -18.36 -6.32 -19.92
CA ASP A 131 -18.95 -5.55 -21.02
C ASP A 131 -18.48 -6.07 -22.39
N ALA A 132 -17.18 -6.40 -22.53
CA ALA A 132 -16.66 -6.98 -23.76
C ALA A 132 -17.28 -8.35 -24.09
N ILE A 133 -17.50 -9.20 -23.07
CA ILE A 133 -18.15 -10.51 -23.24
C ILE A 133 -19.61 -10.36 -23.64
N ILE A 134 -20.35 -9.48 -22.95
CA ILE A 134 -21.75 -9.18 -23.26
C ILE A 134 -21.88 -8.64 -24.68
N PHE A 135 -21.02 -7.68 -25.06
CA PHE A 135 -21.01 -7.11 -26.41
C PHE A 135 -20.81 -8.17 -27.49
N CYS A 136 -19.85 -9.08 -27.31
CA CYS A 136 -19.61 -10.17 -28.25
C CYS A 136 -20.84 -11.09 -28.34
N GLY A 137 -21.47 -11.41 -27.20
CA GLY A 137 -22.68 -12.21 -27.16
C GLY A 137 -23.87 -11.57 -27.86
N GLN A 138 -24.08 -10.26 -27.67
CA GLN A 138 -25.17 -9.51 -28.29
C GLN A 138 -24.99 -9.33 -29.80
N THR A 139 -23.75 -9.19 -30.26
CA THR A 139 -23.43 -8.98 -31.68
C THR A 139 -23.15 -10.28 -32.44
N ASN A 140 -23.27 -11.45 -31.79
CA ASN A 140 -22.86 -12.75 -32.32
C ASN A 140 -21.43 -12.76 -32.86
N THR A 141 -20.54 -11.97 -32.25
CA THR A 141 -19.15 -11.87 -32.67
C THR A 141 -18.30 -12.90 -31.91
N PRO A 142 -17.41 -13.64 -32.58
CA PRO A 142 -16.48 -14.54 -31.90
C PRO A 142 -15.63 -13.79 -30.87
N LEU A 143 -15.70 -14.21 -29.61
CA LEU A 143 -14.86 -13.65 -28.55
C LEU A 143 -13.38 -13.80 -28.89
N ARG A 144 -13.00 -14.99 -29.35
CA ARG A 144 -11.62 -15.45 -29.50
C ARG A 144 -11.22 -15.53 -30.96
N GLY A 145 -9.99 -15.11 -31.25
CA GLY A 145 -9.36 -15.25 -32.56
C GLY A 145 -8.41 -16.44 -32.62
N HIS A 146 -7.70 -16.56 -33.74
CA HIS A 146 -6.74 -17.65 -33.97
C HIS A 146 -5.51 -17.57 -33.06
N ILE A 147 -5.11 -16.34 -32.68
CA ILE A 147 -3.97 -16.05 -31.80
C ILE A 147 -4.54 -15.35 -30.57
N ASP A 148 -5.06 -16.13 -29.64
CA ASP A 148 -5.74 -15.65 -28.43
C ASP A 148 -5.24 -16.44 -27.21
N ASP A 149 -3.91 -16.61 -27.15
CA ASP A 149 -3.24 -17.01 -25.93
C ASP A 149 -3.43 -15.91 -24.89
N SER A 150 -3.55 -16.30 -23.63
CA SER A 150 -4.03 -15.49 -22.50
C SER A 150 -3.13 -14.30 -22.10
N GLN A 151 -2.37 -13.75 -23.04
CA GLN A 151 -1.52 -12.59 -22.88
C GLN A 151 -2.25 -11.37 -23.42
N TYR A 152 -2.29 -10.33 -22.60
CA TYR A 152 -2.74 -9.03 -23.06
C TYR A 152 -1.75 -8.51 -24.10
N LEU A 153 -2.24 -8.19 -25.29
CA LEU A 153 -1.44 -7.62 -26.38
C LEU A 153 -1.69 -6.11 -26.42
N SER A 154 -0.83 -5.35 -25.73
CA SER A 154 -0.87 -3.88 -25.79
C SER A 154 -0.59 -3.41 -27.22
N GLU A 155 -1.37 -2.43 -27.71
CA GLU A 155 -1.26 -1.88 -29.08
C GLU A 155 0.13 -1.28 -29.42
N ALA A 156 1.03 -1.11 -28.45
CA ALA A 156 2.39 -0.59 -28.65
C ALA A 156 3.32 -1.51 -29.50
N GLY A 157 2.87 -2.71 -29.87
CA GLY A 157 3.57 -3.58 -30.80
C GLY A 157 2.63 -4.15 -31.86
N GLU A 158 2.67 -3.56 -33.06
CA GLU A 158 2.05 -4.03 -34.30
C GLU A 158 0.51 -3.93 -34.36
N TYR A 159 0.07 -2.89 -35.08
CA TYR A 159 -1.24 -2.80 -35.71
C TYR A 159 -1.71 -4.17 -36.18
N SER A 160 -2.74 -4.69 -35.53
CA SER A 160 -3.55 -5.79 -36.04
C SER A 160 -2.75 -7.03 -36.45
N LYS A 161 -2.18 -7.77 -35.47
CA LYS A 161 -1.95 -9.20 -35.72
C LYS A 161 -3.28 -9.83 -36.13
N CYS A 162 -3.39 -10.14 -37.41
CA CYS A 162 -4.48 -10.88 -38.03
C CYS A 162 -4.63 -12.18 -37.23
N GLY A 163 -5.63 -12.24 -36.34
CA GLY A 163 -5.79 -13.35 -35.40
C GLY A 163 -6.15 -12.98 -33.96
N THR A 164 -6.10 -11.70 -33.55
CA THR A 164 -6.52 -11.28 -32.20
C THR A 164 -8.06 -11.27 -32.09
N GLY A 165 -8.61 -11.88 -31.04
CA GLY A 165 -10.06 -11.97 -30.81
C GLY A 165 -10.76 -10.63 -30.62
N CYS A 166 -12.07 -10.56 -30.88
CA CYS A 166 -12.87 -9.35 -30.68
C CYS A 166 -12.81 -8.86 -29.23
N PHE A 167 -12.80 -9.81 -28.27
CA PHE A 167 -12.68 -9.53 -26.84
C PHE A 167 -11.44 -8.68 -26.53
N ASN A 168 -10.25 -9.08 -26.99
CA ASN A 168 -9.01 -8.35 -26.76
C ASN A 168 -9.02 -6.96 -27.43
N LYS A 169 -9.63 -6.84 -28.62
CA LYS A 169 -9.79 -5.54 -29.30
C LYS A 169 -10.66 -4.57 -28.49
N LEU A 170 -11.73 -5.05 -27.85
CA LEU A 170 -12.59 -4.25 -26.99
C LEU A 170 -11.88 -3.78 -25.72
N LEU A 171 -11.03 -4.63 -25.13
CA LEU A 171 -10.20 -4.22 -23.99
C LEU A 171 -9.19 -3.14 -24.36
N ASN A 172 -8.48 -3.31 -25.49
CA ASN A 172 -7.58 -2.29 -26.01
C ASN A 172 -8.32 -0.97 -26.29
N PHE A 173 -9.52 -1.05 -26.88
CA PHE A 173 -10.38 0.11 -27.08
C PHE A 173 -10.76 0.81 -25.77
N ALA A 174 -11.12 0.06 -24.73
CA ALA A 174 -11.45 0.60 -23.41
C ALA A 174 -10.24 1.31 -22.78
N VAL A 175 -9.05 0.71 -22.85
CA VAL A 175 -7.80 1.31 -22.36
C VAL A 175 -7.48 2.59 -23.13
N ARG A 176 -7.61 2.59 -24.46
CA ARG A 176 -7.39 3.77 -25.31
C ARG A 176 -8.35 4.92 -24.99
N ASN A 177 -9.57 4.61 -24.56
CA ASN A 177 -10.55 5.59 -24.16
C ASN A 177 -10.42 6.04 -22.69
N GLY A 178 -9.24 5.89 -22.09
CA GLY A 178 -8.93 6.44 -20.77
C GLY A 178 -9.26 5.53 -19.59
N ASN A 179 -9.47 4.22 -19.82
CA ASN A 179 -9.57 3.26 -18.71
C ASN A 179 -8.17 2.88 -18.19
N ASP A 180 -7.52 3.83 -17.52
CA ASP A 180 -6.15 3.69 -16.99
C ASP A 180 -6.05 2.59 -15.92
N VAL A 181 -7.13 2.34 -15.18
CA VAL A 181 -7.20 1.28 -14.16
C VAL A 181 -7.09 -0.10 -14.82
N LEU A 182 -7.84 -0.33 -15.89
CA LEU A 182 -7.75 -1.56 -16.68
C LEU A 182 -6.36 -1.69 -17.33
N GLY A 183 -5.87 -0.63 -17.98
CA GLY A 183 -4.56 -0.66 -18.65
C GLY A 183 -3.41 -0.95 -17.69
N SER A 184 -3.41 -0.29 -16.53
CA SER A 184 -2.43 -0.52 -15.47
C SER A 184 -2.51 -1.94 -14.91
N HIS A 185 -3.72 -2.50 -14.78
CA HIS A 185 -3.91 -3.87 -14.31
C HIS A 185 -3.38 -4.88 -15.32
N LEU A 186 -3.77 -4.78 -16.60
CA LEU A 186 -3.38 -5.74 -17.62
C LEU A 186 -1.86 -5.78 -17.86
N ASN A 187 -1.18 -4.65 -17.71
CA ASN A 187 0.29 -4.58 -17.84
C ASN A 187 1.06 -5.08 -16.61
N ASN A 188 0.50 -5.00 -15.40
CA ASN A 188 1.22 -5.26 -14.15
C ASN A 188 0.69 -6.45 -13.33
N CYS A 189 -0.43 -7.05 -13.72
CA CYS A 189 -1.04 -8.14 -12.96
C CYS A 189 -0.21 -9.43 -13.02
N SER A 190 -0.39 -10.29 -12.01
CA SER A 190 0.12 -11.65 -12.08
C SER A 190 -0.68 -12.47 -13.11
N LYS A 191 -0.05 -13.50 -13.69
CA LYS A 191 -0.66 -14.33 -14.76
C LYS A 191 -2.05 -14.88 -14.39
N ASN A 192 -2.29 -15.16 -13.12
CA ASN A 192 -3.53 -15.76 -12.63
C ASN A 192 -4.61 -14.72 -12.26
N ALA A 193 -4.31 -13.42 -12.34
CA ALA A 193 -5.21 -12.34 -11.95
C ALA A 193 -5.60 -11.44 -13.13
N SER A 194 -5.30 -11.84 -14.36
CA SER A 194 -5.60 -11.03 -15.55
C SER A 194 -7.09 -11.02 -15.90
N TYR A 195 -7.84 -12.07 -15.54
CA TYR A 195 -9.25 -12.30 -15.86
C TYR A 195 -9.58 -12.39 -17.37
N ILE A 196 -8.55 -12.38 -18.23
CA ILE A 196 -8.70 -12.47 -19.70
C ILE A 196 -8.50 -13.87 -20.25
N SER A 197 -8.16 -14.85 -19.40
CA SER A 197 -7.92 -16.23 -19.83
C SER A 197 -9.18 -16.88 -20.40
N LYS A 198 -9.02 -17.92 -21.24
CA LYS A 198 -10.16 -18.69 -21.76
C LYS A 198 -11.04 -19.25 -20.62
N THR A 199 -10.41 -19.67 -19.52
CA THR A 199 -11.09 -20.15 -18.31
C THR A 199 -11.93 -19.05 -17.69
N SER A 200 -11.33 -17.89 -17.40
CA SER A 200 -12.03 -16.74 -16.80
C SER A 200 -13.17 -16.24 -17.69
N GLN A 201 -12.94 -16.16 -19.00
CA GLN A 201 -14.00 -15.80 -19.96
C GLN A 201 -15.17 -16.80 -19.90
N ASN A 202 -14.90 -18.10 -19.85
CA ASN A 202 -15.95 -19.13 -19.76
C ASN A 202 -16.72 -19.07 -18.42
N GLU A 203 -16.03 -18.77 -17.31
CA GLU A 203 -16.65 -18.55 -16.00
C GLU A 203 -17.62 -17.36 -16.05
N ILE A 204 -17.19 -16.23 -16.63
CA ILE A 204 -18.04 -15.05 -16.78
C ILE A 204 -19.23 -15.35 -17.70
N ILE A 205 -19.02 -16.07 -18.81
CA ILE A 205 -20.12 -16.51 -19.70
C ILE A 205 -21.12 -17.37 -18.94
N LYS A 206 -20.65 -18.25 -18.05
CA LYS A 206 -21.53 -19.06 -17.21
C LYS A 206 -22.35 -18.19 -16.24
N CYS A 207 -21.74 -17.21 -15.59
CA CYS A 207 -22.46 -16.25 -14.75
C CYS A 207 -23.52 -15.47 -15.55
N CYS A 208 -23.17 -14.96 -16.74
CA CYS A 208 -24.14 -14.30 -17.61
C CYS A 208 -25.31 -15.21 -17.99
N ARG A 209 -25.04 -16.49 -18.27
CA ARG A 209 -26.09 -17.49 -18.55
C ARG A 209 -27.03 -17.67 -17.36
N GLU A 210 -26.49 -17.79 -16.15
CA GLU A 210 -27.26 -17.96 -14.92
C GLU A 210 -28.20 -16.76 -14.70
N GLU A 211 -27.67 -15.53 -14.76
CA GLU A 211 -28.45 -14.29 -14.62
C GLU A 211 -29.56 -14.16 -15.67
N ILE A 212 -29.25 -14.42 -16.94
CA ILE A 212 -30.24 -14.37 -18.02
C ILE A 212 -31.34 -15.42 -17.81
N SER A 213 -30.95 -16.65 -17.41
CA SER A 213 -31.90 -17.73 -17.18
C SER A 213 -32.82 -17.42 -16.01
N GLU A 214 -32.28 -16.90 -14.91
CA GLU A 214 -33.05 -16.47 -13.75
C GLU A 214 -34.03 -15.34 -14.10
N SER A 215 -33.60 -14.35 -14.88
CA SER A 215 -34.45 -13.28 -15.36
C SER A 215 -35.64 -13.82 -16.16
N ILE A 216 -35.39 -14.69 -17.15
CA ILE A 216 -36.44 -15.31 -17.98
C ILE A 216 -37.38 -16.16 -17.12
N LEU A 217 -36.84 -17.00 -16.22
CA LEU A 217 -37.67 -17.83 -15.34
C LEU A 217 -38.53 -16.98 -14.40
N SER A 218 -38.00 -15.85 -13.92
CA SER A 218 -38.76 -14.93 -13.08
C SER A 218 -39.91 -14.28 -13.85
N GLU A 219 -39.71 -13.96 -15.13
CA GLU A 219 -40.73 -13.38 -16.00
C GLU A 219 -41.83 -14.38 -16.33
N VAL A 220 -41.46 -15.61 -16.72
CA VAL A 220 -42.41 -16.69 -16.98
C VAL A 220 -43.27 -17.00 -15.75
N ARG A 221 -42.66 -17.03 -14.55
CA ARG A 221 -43.41 -17.27 -13.29
C ARG A 221 -44.35 -16.13 -12.92
N LYS A 222 -44.02 -14.88 -13.28
CA LYS A 222 -44.87 -13.71 -13.00
C LYS A 222 -46.05 -13.62 -13.97
N ASN A 223 -45.83 -13.98 -15.23
CA ASN A 223 -46.84 -13.94 -16.26
C ASN A 223 -47.72 -15.20 -16.19
N PHE A 224 -48.68 -15.19 -15.27
CA PHE A 224 -49.66 -16.26 -15.03
C PHE A 224 -50.80 -16.35 -16.09
N PHE A 225 -50.56 -15.91 -17.32
CA PHE A 225 -51.59 -15.88 -18.36
C PHE A 225 -51.02 -16.32 -19.72
N PHE A 226 -51.52 -17.47 -20.19
CA PHE A 226 -51.63 -17.81 -21.60
C PHE A 226 -52.97 -17.27 -22.12
#